data_AF-A0A7S1AFR9-F1
#
_entry.id   AF-A0A7S1AFR9-F1
#
_cell.length_a   1.000
_cell.length_b   1.000
_cell.length_c   1.000
_cell.angle_alpha   90.00
_cell.angle_beta   90.00
_cell.angle_gamma   90.00
#
_symmetry.space_group_name_H-M   'P 1'
#
loop_
_entity.id
_entity.type
_entity.pdbx_description
1 polymer ?
#
loop_
_entity_poly.entity_id
_entity_poly.type
_entity_poly.pdbx_seq_one_letter_code
_entity_poly.pdbx_strand_id
1 'polypeptide(L)'
;LVPFVLAVLLLLEVIFVFSIVIANGVEEHVISRGDDIPDDIRIFLGSMSMTMLSLFMSVSGGVDWWTLGDILLHISTGYLLLFLFFILFTVLAVLNIITGIFVKEAQEMASKDHHVQLQQELEGNRQLLTNLKEIFHRMDERNTGFVSLFDFERTMLHEDVRLRFAQVGLDIQDATSFFKVLDQDDSEE
;
A
#
# COMPACT_ATOMS: atom_id res chain seq x y z
N LEU A 1 -0.70 -10.24 -5.28
CA LEU A 1 -0.36 -11.46 -6.05
C LEU A 1 -0.85 -11.39 -7.50
N VAL A 2 -2.16 -11.20 -7.74
CA VAL A 2 -2.72 -11.04 -9.11
C VAL A 2 -1.99 -10.01 -9.98
N PRO A 3 -1.74 -8.75 -9.56
CA PRO A 3 -1.06 -7.77 -10.41
C PRO A 3 0.40 -8.15 -10.70
N PHE A 4 1.07 -8.81 -9.76
CA PHE A 4 2.42 -9.32 -9.97
C PHE A 4 2.45 -10.44 -11.02
N VAL A 5 1.51 -11.40 -10.93
CA VAL A 5 1.38 -12.48 -11.93
C VAL A 5 1.09 -11.92 -13.32
N LEU A 6 0.18 -10.95 -13.43
CA LEU A 6 -0.12 -10.28 -14.70
C LEU A 6 1.10 -9.58 -15.29
N ALA A 7 1.90 -8.94 -14.45
CA ALA A 7 3.10 -8.27 -14.90
C ALA A 7 4.21 -9.23 -15.35
N VAL A 8 4.36 -10.37 -14.67
CA VAL A 8 5.25 -11.46 -15.10
C VAL A 8 4.77 -12.05 -16.43
N LEU A 9 3.47 -12.28 -16.60
CA LEU A 9 2.90 -12.78 -17.86
C LEU A 9 3.13 -11.78 -19.01
N LEU A 10 2.91 -10.48 -18.76
CA LEU A 10 3.19 -9.43 -19.72
C LEU A 10 4.67 -9.37 -20.09
N LEU A 11 5.58 -9.53 -19.12
CA LEU A 11 7.02 -9.59 -19.39
C LEU A 11 7.39 -10.79 -20.28
N LEU A 12 6.83 -11.97 -20.00
CA LEU A 12 7.06 -13.18 -20.81
C LEU A 12 6.51 -13.02 -22.24
N GLU A 13 5.34 -12.42 -22.39
CA GLU A 13 4.73 -12.12 -23.69
C GLU A 13 5.60 -11.15 -24.50
N VAL A 14 6.11 -10.09 -23.86
CA VAL A 14 7.02 -9.13 -24.51
C VAL A 14 8.31 -9.83 -24.95
N ILE A 15 8.95 -10.61 -24.08
CA ILE A 15 10.15 -11.39 -24.44
C ILE A 15 9.85 -12.29 -25.64
N PHE A 16 8.70 -12.97 -25.63
CA PHE A 16 8.28 -13.84 -26.73
C PHE A 16 8.12 -13.06 -28.05
N VAL A 17 7.37 -11.96 -28.06
CA VAL A 17 7.14 -11.16 -29.28
C VAL A 17 8.46 -10.63 -29.86
N PHE A 18 9.33 -10.05 -29.03
CA PHE A 18 10.62 -9.54 -29.50
C PHE A 18 11.55 -10.66 -29.98
N SER A 19 11.53 -11.82 -29.31
CA SER A 19 12.33 -12.97 -29.75
C SER A 19 11.91 -13.49 -31.12
N ILE A 20 10.61 -13.46 -31.48
CA ILE A 20 10.15 -13.82 -32.83
C ILE A 20 10.76 -12.87 -33.87
N VAL A 21 10.64 -11.56 -33.63
CA VAL A 21 11.10 -10.54 -34.59
C VAL A 21 12.62 -10.64 -34.80
N ILE A 22 13.37 -10.84 -33.72
CA ILE A 22 14.83 -11.00 -33.78
C ILE A 22 15.20 -12.33 -34.46
N ALA A 23 14.56 -13.44 -34.09
CA ALA A 23 14.86 -14.75 -34.68
C ALA A 23 14.62 -14.76 -36.19
N ASN A 24 13.53 -14.14 -36.65
CA ASN A 24 13.25 -14.00 -38.09
C ASN A 24 14.36 -13.18 -38.81
N GLY A 25 14.86 -12.12 -38.18
CA GLY A 25 15.95 -11.32 -38.74
C GLY A 25 17.29 -12.05 -38.79
N VAL A 26 17.59 -12.82 -37.74
CA VAL A 26 18.77 -13.68 -37.68
C VAL A 26 18.70 -14.75 -38.77
N GLU A 27 17.55 -15.37 -38.98
CA GLU A 27 17.34 -16.37 -40.02
C GLU A 27 17.60 -15.79 -41.43
N GLU A 28 17.04 -14.61 -41.73
CA GLU A 28 17.27 -13.93 -43.01
C GLU A 28 18.76 -13.61 -43.22
N HIS A 29 19.43 -13.10 -42.18
CA HIS A 29 20.87 -12.80 -42.22
C HIS A 29 21.74 -14.04 -42.42
N VAL A 30 21.41 -15.13 -41.72
CA VAL A 30 22.10 -16.42 -41.83
C VAL A 30 21.95 -16.99 -43.24
N ILE A 31 20.73 -16.99 -43.80
CA ILE A 31 20.47 -17.45 -45.17
C ILE A 31 21.30 -16.66 -46.18
N SER A 32 21.48 -15.35 -45.97
CA SER A 32 22.26 -14.49 -46.87
C SER A 32 23.78 -14.76 -46.84
N ARG A 33 24.32 -15.19 -45.70
CA ARG A 33 25.76 -15.46 -45.51
C ARG A 33 26.18 -16.90 -45.76
N GLY A 34 25.25 -17.86 -45.71
CA GLY A 34 25.57 -19.29 -45.84
C GLY A 34 26.25 -19.85 -44.59
N ASP A 35 27.31 -20.65 -44.76
CA ASP A 35 27.96 -21.38 -43.65
C ASP A 35 28.83 -20.52 -42.71
N ASP A 36 29.13 -19.27 -43.08
CA ASP A 36 29.97 -18.35 -42.31
C ASP A 36 29.16 -17.57 -41.26
N ILE A 37 28.60 -18.31 -40.30
CA ILE A 37 27.82 -17.77 -39.18
C ILE A 37 28.74 -17.62 -37.96
N PRO A 38 28.92 -16.40 -37.41
CA PRO A 38 29.65 -16.18 -36.17
C PRO A 38 29.14 -17.07 -35.02
N ASP A 39 30.06 -17.60 -34.22
CA ASP A 39 29.74 -18.49 -33.09
C ASP A 39 28.79 -17.83 -32.08
N ASP A 40 28.93 -16.52 -31.86
CA ASP A 40 28.08 -15.77 -30.93
C ASP A 40 26.59 -15.78 -31.35
N ILE A 41 26.32 -15.72 -32.67
CA ILE A 41 24.94 -15.87 -33.19
C ILE A 41 24.41 -17.26 -32.88
N ARG A 42 25.23 -18.31 -33.04
CA ARG A 42 24.82 -19.69 -32.74
C ARG A 42 24.56 -19.89 -31.24
N ILE A 43 25.37 -19.27 -30.38
CA ILE A 43 25.27 -19.38 -28.93
C ILE A 43 24.03 -18.63 -28.41
N PHE A 44 23.86 -17.36 -28.78
CA PHE A 44 22.82 -16.51 -28.19
C PHE A 44 21.50 -16.51 -28.97
N LEU A 45 21.53 -16.74 -30.28
CA LEU A 45 20.40 -16.56 -31.20
C LEU A 45 20.14 -17.80 -32.08
N GLY A 46 20.78 -18.94 -31.78
CA GLY A 46 20.72 -20.15 -32.61
C GLY A 46 19.39 -20.91 -32.58
N SER A 47 18.52 -20.60 -31.62
CA SER A 47 17.16 -21.14 -31.56
C SER A 47 16.21 -20.14 -30.90
N MET A 48 14.92 -20.30 -31.14
CA MET A 48 13.89 -19.44 -30.53
C MET A 48 13.97 -19.40 -29.00
N SER A 49 14.16 -20.56 -28.36
CA SER A 49 14.29 -20.64 -26.90
C SER A 49 15.57 -19.99 -26.40
N MET A 50 16.68 -20.11 -27.14
CA MET A 50 17.92 -19.42 -26.82
C MET A 50 17.79 -17.91 -26.99
N THR A 51 17.12 -17.43 -28.04
CA THR A 51 16.84 -16.00 -28.22
C THR A 51 16.01 -15.45 -27.07
N MET A 52 14.94 -16.15 -26.66
CA MET A 52 14.14 -15.79 -25.48
C MET A 52 14.99 -15.73 -24.21
N LEU A 53 15.83 -16.75 -23.98
CA LEU A 53 16.72 -16.82 -22.82
C LEU A 53 17.75 -15.68 -22.85
N SER A 54 18.35 -15.38 -24.01
CA SER A 54 19.34 -14.31 -24.17
C SER A 54 18.74 -12.92 -23.94
N LEU A 55 17.53 -12.67 -24.43
CA LEU A 55 16.78 -11.45 -24.10
C LEU A 55 16.52 -11.35 -22.60
N PHE A 56 16.09 -12.43 -21.96
CA PHE A 56 15.92 -12.46 -20.51
C PHE A 56 17.24 -12.22 -19.76
N MET A 57 18.34 -12.84 -20.18
CA MET A 57 19.67 -12.65 -19.58
C MET A 57 20.14 -11.20 -19.67
N SER A 58 19.85 -10.52 -20.79
CA SER A 58 20.24 -9.12 -21.00
C SER A 58 19.57 -8.12 -20.07
N VAL A 59 18.38 -8.44 -19.54
CA VAL A 59 17.64 -7.59 -18.59
C VAL A 59 17.80 -8.04 -17.14
N SER A 60 18.06 -9.33 -16.91
CA SER A 60 18.24 -9.91 -15.56
C SER A 60 19.69 -9.83 -15.06
N GLY A 61 20.64 -9.37 -15.89
CA GLY A 61 22.05 -9.28 -15.55
C GLY A 61 22.82 -10.59 -15.73
N GLY A 62 22.28 -11.55 -16.50
CA GLY A 62 22.99 -12.78 -16.86
C GLY A 62 24.09 -12.57 -17.90
N VAL A 63 23.88 -11.62 -18.82
CA VAL A 63 24.88 -11.19 -19.82
C VAL A 63 24.79 -9.67 -19.98
N ASP A 64 25.92 -9.02 -20.28
CA ASP A 64 25.90 -7.61 -20.64
C ASP A 64 25.02 -7.39 -21.88
N TRP A 65 24.14 -6.40 -21.82
CA TRP A 65 23.20 -6.11 -22.91
C TRP A 65 23.93 -5.76 -24.20
N TRP A 66 25.13 -5.16 -24.13
CA TRP A 66 25.94 -4.84 -25.30
C TRP A 66 26.44 -6.08 -26.02
N THR A 67 26.66 -7.20 -25.33
CA THR A 67 27.05 -8.47 -25.97
C THR A 67 26.01 -8.90 -27.02
N LEU A 68 24.72 -8.76 -26.70
CA LEU A 68 23.65 -8.99 -27.68
C LEU A 68 23.51 -7.82 -28.67
N GLY A 69 23.63 -6.58 -28.17
CA GLY A 69 23.52 -5.38 -28.99
C GLY A 69 24.52 -5.34 -30.15
N ASP A 70 25.77 -5.72 -29.90
CA ASP A 70 26.83 -5.78 -30.90
C ASP A 70 26.53 -6.83 -31.99
N ILE A 71 26.05 -8.01 -31.60
CA ILE A 71 25.61 -9.04 -32.55
C ILE A 71 24.49 -8.51 -33.44
N LEU A 72 23.48 -7.86 -32.85
CA LEU A 72 22.34 -7.31 -33.59
C LEU A 72 22.73 -6.14 -34.50
N LEU A 73 23.73 -5.34 -34.10
CA LEU A 73 24.28 -4.27 -34.93
C LEU A 73 24.94 -4.81 -36.21
N HIS A 74 25.61 -5.96 -36.13
CA HIS A 74 26.19 -6.64 -37.30
C HIS A 74 25.14 -7.23 -38.25
N ILE A 75 23.91 -7.44 -37.78
CA ILE A 75 22.76 -7.82 -38.62
C ILE A 75 22.17 -6.56 -39.26
N SER A 76 21.68 -5.62 -38.46
CA SER A 76 21.26 -4.30 -38.94
C SER A 76 21.13 -3.30 -37.78
N THR A 77 21.35 -2.02 -38.08
CA THR A 77 21.09 -0.94 -37.12
C THR A 77 19.63 -0.93 -36.63
N GLY A 78 18.69 -1.38 -37.47
CA GLY A 78 17.28 -1.49 -37.09
C GLY A 78 17.04 -2.49 -35.95
N TYR A 79 17.71 -3.64 -35.97
CA TYR A 79 17.60 -4.64 -34.90
C TYR A 79 18.22 -4.16 -33.59
N LEU A 80 19.33 -3.40 -33.64
CA LEU A 80 19.89 -2.76 -32.45
C LEU A 80 18.88 -1.76 -31.84
N LEU A 81 18.26 -0.89 -32.64
CA LEU A 81 17.28 0.08 -32.15
C LEU A 81 16.04 -0.61 -31.56
N LEU A 82 15.55 -1.68 -32.20
CA LEU A 82 14.46 -2.50 -31.68
C LEU A 82 14.82 -3.14 -30.34
N PHE A 83 16.03 -3.66 -30.20
CA PHE A 83 16.52 -4.26 -28.96
C PHE A 83 16.70 -3.22 -27.84
N LEU A 84 17.22 -2.04 -28.14
CA LEU A 84 17.29 -0.94 -27.17
C LEU A 84 15.90 -0.50 -26.69
N PHE A 85 14.92 -0.48 -27.60
CA PHE A 85 13.52 -0.24 -27.23
C PHE A 85 12.97 -1.33 -26.31
N PHE A 86 13.29 -2.61 -26.58
CA PHE A 86 12.95 -3.72 -25.67
C PHE A 86 13.57 -3.55 -24.27
N ILE A 87 14.85 -3.19 -24.18
CA ILE A 87 15.54 -2.96 -22.90
C ILE A 87 14.84 -1.82 -22.15
N LEU A 88 14.62 -0.68 -22.80
CA LEU A 88 13.96 0.48 -22.19
C LEU A 88 12.56 0.12 -21.69
N PHE A 89 11.75 -0.52 -22.53
CA PHE A 89 10.40 -0.92 -22.18
C PHE A 89 10.39 -1.88 -20.98
N THR A 90 11.28 -2.88 -20.99
CA THR A 90 11.37 -3.88 -19.91
C THR A 90 11.82 -3.26 -18.59
N VAL A 91 12.82 -2.38 -18.61
CA VAL A 91 13.30 -1.66 -17.42
C VAL A 91 12.20 -0.77 -16.83
N LEU A 92 11.47 -0.03 -17.68
CA LEU A 92 10.34 0.79 -17.24
C LEU A 92 9.20 -0.07 -16.68
N ALA A 93 8.91 -1.21 -17.31
CA ALA A 93 7.89 -2.14 -16.82
C ALA A 93 8.25 -2.69 -15.43
N VAL A 94 9.49 -3.15 -15.23
CA VAL A 94 9.98 -3.63 -13.93
C VAL A 94 9.93 -2.52 -12.88
N LEU A 95 10.37 -1.32 -13.22
CA LEU A 95 10.31 -0.17 -12.30
C LEU A 95 8.87 0.14 -11.90
N ASN A 96 7.94 0.16 -12.85
CA ASN A 96 6.52 0.40 -12.57
C ASN A 96 5.89 -0.68 -11.67
N ILE A 97 6.31 -1.95 -11.81
CA ILE A 97 5.87 -3.04 -10.91
C ILE A 97 6.35 -2.76 -9.48
N ILE A 98 7.64 -2.44 -9.33
CA ILE A 98 8.25 -2.16 -8.02
C ILE A 98 7.59 -0.93 -7.38
N THR A 99 7.44 0.16 -8.13
CA THR A 99 6.73 1.35 -7.67
C THR A 99 5.29 1.04 -7.27
N GLY A 100 4.57 0.24 -8.05
CA GLY A 100 3.21 -0.18 -7.72
C GLY A 100 3.12 -0.95 -6.40
N ILE A 101 4.10 -1.81 -6.09
CA ILE A 101 4.18 -2.52 -4.80
C ILE A 101 4.39 -1.53 -3.66
N PHE A 102 5.37 -0.63 -3.77
CA PHE A 102 5.64 0.36 -2.73
C PHE A 102 4.48 1.32 -2.49
N VAL A 103 3.79 1.74 -3.55
CA VAL A 103 2.59 2.59 -3.42
C VAL A 103 1.48 1.84 -2.69
N LYS A 104 1.27 0.56 -2.99
CA LYS A 104 0.26 -0.27 -2.30
C LYS A 104 0.60 -0.44 -0.81
N GLU A 105 1.86 -0.70 -0.48
CA GLU A 105 2.31 -0.80 0.91
C GLU A 105 2.18 0.53 1.67
N ALA A 106 2.56 1.64 1.05
CA ALA A 106 2.39 2.98 1.61
C ALA A 106 0.92 3.31 1.87
N GLN A 107 0.02 2.95 0.94
CA GLN A 107 -1.41 3.15 1.09
C GLN A 107 -2.00 2.27 2.20
N GLU A 108 -1.59 1.00 2.29
CA GLU A 108 -2.03 0.11 3.36
C GLU A 108 -1.57 0.60 4.74
N MET A 109 -0.34 1.10 4.85
CA MET A 109 0.20 1.69 6.08
C MET A 109 -0.59 2.93 6.50
N ALA A 110 -0.82 3.86 5.57
CA ALA A 110 -1.62 5.05 5.84
C ALA A 110 -3.07 4.70 6.26
N SER A 111 -3.66 3.65 5.66
CA SER A 111 -5.02 3.21 6.03
C SER A 111 -5.09 2.58 7.41
N LYS A 112 -4.06 1.82 7.81
CA LYS A 112 -3.96 1.22 9.14
C LYS A 112 -3.82 2.28 10.21
N ASP A 113 -2.99 3.29 9.98
CA ASP A 113 -2.81 4.39 10.94
C ASP A 113 -4.13 5.12 11.20
N HIS A 114 -4.92 5.40 10.15
CA HIS A 114 -6.24 6.01 10.30
C HIS A 114 -7.23 5.11 11.06
N HIS A 115 -7.25 3.81 10.78
CA HIS A 115 -8.13 2.87 11.50
C HIS A 115 -7.74 2.72 12.97
N VAL A 116 -6.45 2.68 13.29
CA VAL A 116 -5.95 2.61 14.66
C VAL A 116 -6.29 3.89 15.41
N GLN A 117 -6.09 5.07 14.80
CA GLN A 117 -6.49 6.34 15.40
C GLN A 117 -7.99 6.39 15.70
N LEU A 118 -8.83 6.00 14.73
CA LEU A 118 -10.28 5.96 14.93
C LEU A 118 -10.69 4.97 16.05
N GLN A 119 -10.06 3.81 16.12
CA GLN A 119 -10.32 2.84 17.20
C GLN A 119 -9.91 3.39 18.56
N GLN A 120 -8.76 4.06 18.66
CA GLN A 120 -8.29 4.69 19.88
C GLN A 120 -9.24 5.81 20.35
N GLU A 121 -9.75 6.63 19.44
CA GLU A 121 -10.77 7.65 19.76
C GLU A 121 -12.07 7.02 20.27
N LEU A 122 -12.55 5.96 19.61
CA LEU A 122 -13.76 5.25 20.03
C LEU A 122 -13.60 4.58 21.40
N GLU A 123 -12.45 3.94 21.67
CA GLU A 123 -12.16 3.36 22.98
C GLU A 123 -12.03 4.41 24.06
N GLY A 124 -11.35 5.54 23.77
CA GLY A 124 -11.24 6.67 24.69
C GLY A 124 -12.62 7.24 25.06
N ASN A 125 -13.49 7.44 24.08
CA ASN A 125 -14.85 7.93 24.31
C ASN A 125 -15.70 6.91 25.08
N ARG A 126 -15.53 5.61 24.80
CA ARG A 126 -16.23 4.56 25.57
C ARG A 126 -15.78 4.52 27.03
N GLN A 127 -14.48 4.63 27.29
CA GLN A 127 -13.94 4.71 28.64
C GLN A 127 -14.44 5.96 29.38
N LEU A 128 -14.49 7.10 28.68
CA LEU A 128 -15.06 8.34 29.21
C LEU A 128 -16.53 8.17 29.62
N LEU A 129 -17.35 7.58 28.75
CA LEU A 129 -18.76 7.28 29.05
C LEU A 129 -18.91 6.28 30.20
N THR A 130 -18.07 5.26 30.29
CA THR A 130 -18.08 4.31 31.41
C THR A 130 -17.75 5.01 32.73
N ASN A 131 -16.72 5.86 32.75
CA ASN A 131 -16.34 6.61 33.95
C ASN A 131 -17.44 7.59 34.38
N LEU A 132 -18.07 8.29 33.44
CA LEU A 132 -19.21 9.16 33.74
C LEU A 132 -20.39 8.37 34.32
N LYS A 133 -20.75 7.23 33.70
CA LYS A 133 -21.82 6.37 34.23
C LYS A 133 -21.55 5.90 35.65
N GLU A 134 -20.31 5.54 35.97
CA GLU A 134 -19.94 5.17 37.34
C GLU A 134 -20.07 6.33 38.34
N ILE A 135 -19.77 7.56 37.92
CA ILE A 135 -19.93 8.76 38.75
C ILE A 135 -21.43 9.01 39.03
N PHE A 136 -22.28 9.02 38.00
CA PHE A 136 -23.72 9.22 38.16
C PHE A 136 -24.39 8.09 38.95
N HIS A 137 -23.97 6.84 38.74
CA HIS A 137 -24.51 5.72 39.51
C HIS A 137 -24.19 5.80 41.01
N ARG A 138 -23.06 6.43 41.39
CA ARG A 138 -22.74 6.69 42.80
C ARG A 138 -23.55 7.84 43.40
N MET A 139 -24.04 8.76 42.57
CA MET A 139 -24.90 9.88 43.00
C MET A 139 -26.34 9.43 43.24
N ASP A 140 -26.81 8.44 42.48
CA ASP A 140 -28.13 7.82 42.67
C ASP A 140 -28.12 6.87 43.90
N GLU A 141 -28.02 7.44 45.10
CA GLU A 141 -28.06 6.71 46.38
C GLU A 141 -29.33 5.86 46.54
N ARG A 142 -30.40 6.23 45.82
CA ARG A 142 -31.72 5.60 45.92
C ARG A 142 -31.97 4.53 44.85
N ASN A 143 -31.03 4.32 43.91
CA ASN A 143 -31.17 3.39 42.78
C ASN A 143 -32.46 3.62 41.99
N THR A 144 -32.85 4.88 41.85
CA THR A 144 -34.05 5.30 41.12
C THR A 144 -33.85 5.29 39.62
N GLY A 145 -32.60 5.32 39.16
CA GLY A 145 -32.21 5.53 37.77
C GLY A 145 -32.07 7.01 37.40
N PHE A 146 -32.36 7.93 38.32
CA PHE A 146 -32.37 9.38 38.14
C PHE A 146 -31.48 10.07 39.19
N VAL A 147 -30.97 11.25 38.88
CA VAL A 147 -30.13 12.03 39.82
C VAL A 147 -30.73 13.42 39.92
N SER A 148 -31.46 13.69 41.01
CA SER A 148 -32.05 15.01 41.23
C SER A 148 -30.99 16.10 41.37
N LEU A 149 -31.33 17.35 41.03
CA LEU A 149 -30.46 18.51 41.23
C LEU A 149 -29.90 18.60 42.67
N PHE A 150 -30.74 18.28 43.66
CA PHE A 150 -30.34 18.27 45.07
C PHE A 150 -29.26 17.20 45.37
N ASP A 151 -29.41 16.00 44.81
CA ASP A 151 -28.42 14.93 44.96
C ASP A 151 -27.12 15.32 44.25
N PHE A 152 -27.21 15.88 43.04
CA PHE A 152 -26.06 16.34 42.28
C PHE A 152 -25.26 17.43 43.01
N GLU A 153 -25.91 18.49 43.47
CA GLU A 153 -25.25 19.58 44.23
C GLU A 153 -24.61 19.07 45.51
N ARG A 154 -25.31 18.21 46.25
CA ARG A 154 -24.81 17.60 47.49
C ARG A 154 -23.56 16.76 47.23
N THR A 155 -23.56 15.93 46.18
CA THR A 155 -22.41 15.07 45.85
C THR A 155 -21.23 15.86 45.30
N MET A 156 -21.48 16.98 44.61
CA MET A 156 -20.44 17.89 44.09
C MET A 156 -19.71 18.72 45.16
N LEU A 157 -20.23 18.77 46.39
CA LEU A 157 -19.50 19.34 47.54
C LEU A 157 -18.28 18.50 47.93
N HIS A 158 -18.28 17.21 47.59
CA HIS A 158 -17.17 16.31 47.89
C HIS A 158 -16.02 16.46 46.89
N GLU A 159 -14.82 16.73 47.40
CA GLU A 159 -13.63 17.01 46.60
C GLU A 159 -13.20 15.84 45.71
N ASP A 160 -13.39 14.59 46.17
CA ASP A 160 -13.12 13.37 45.41
C ASP A 160 -14.01 13.22 44.17
N VAL A 161 -15.26 13.69 44.23
CA VAL A 161 -16.19 13.68 43.09
C VAL A 161 -15.80 14.73 42.06
N ARG A 162 -15.46 15.96 42.50
CA ARG A 162 -14.95 16.99 41.59
C ARG A 162 -13.66 16.57 40.89
N LEU A 163 -12.75 15.93 41.63
CA LEU A 163 -11.51 15.39 41.06
C LEU A 163 -11.78 14.31 40.00
N ARG A 164 -12.81 13.48 40.17
CA ARG A 164 -13.21 12.48 39.16
C ARG A 164 -13.77 13.11 37.90
N PHE A 165 -14.59 14.15 38.00
CA PHE A 165 -15.03 14.91 36.82
C PHE A 165 -13.85 15.59 36.11
N ALA A 166 -12.92 16.18 36.89
CA ALA A 166 -11.71 16.80 36.33
C ALA A 166 -10.81 15.77 35.62
N GLN A 167 -10.72 14.52 36.12
CA GLN A 167 -10.02 13.42 35.44
C GLN A 167 -10.66 13.03 34.10
N VAL A 168 -11.96 13.27 33.94
CA VAL A 168 -12.70 13.06 32.70
C VAL A 168 -12.65 14.30 31.78
N GLY A 169 -11.95 15.36 32.21
CA GLY A 169 -11.81 16.61 31.45
C GLY A 169 -12.96 17.59 31.66
N LEU A 170 -13.83 17.37 32.65
CA LEU A 170 -14.93 18.26 33.01
C LEU A 170 -14.58 19.04 34.28
N ASP A 171 -14.17 20.30 34.13
CA ASP A 171 -13.99 21.22 35.27
C ASP A 171 -15.32 21.91 35.58
N ILE A 172 -16.03 21.37 36.57
CA ILE A 172 -17.34 21.89 36.97
C ILE A 172 -17.15 22.90 38.10
N GLN A 173 -17.23 24.19 37.75
CA GLN A 173 -17.17 25.28 38.72
C GLN A 173 -18.53 25.65 39.31
N ASP A 174 -19.60 25.43 38.55
CA ASP A 174 -20.98 25.66 38.95
C ASP A 174 -21.81 24.40 38.64
N ALA A 175 -22.15 23.66 39.70
CA ALA A 175 -22.90 22.42 39.60
C ALA A 175 -24.33 22.65 39.10
N THR A 176 -24.98 23.74 39.52
CA THR A 176 -26.36 24.08 39.14
C THR A 176 -26.43 24.42 37.65
N SER A 177 -25.50 25.25 37.16
CA SER A 177 -25.45 25.61 35.74
C SER A 177 -25.10 24.41 34.86
N PHE A 178 -24.21 23.52 35.31
CA PHE A 178 -23.87 22.30 34.59
C PHE A 178 -25.05 21.31 34.54
N PHE A 179 -25.78 21.15 35.64
CA PHE A 179 -26.96 20.28 35.69
C PHE A 179 -28.05 20.74 34.71
N LYS A 180 -28.32 22.05 34.62
CA LYS A 180 -29.26 22.62 33.65
C LYS A 180 -28.86 22.42 32.18
N VAL A 181 -27.58 22.17 31.90
CA VAL A 181 -27.12 21.83 30.54
C VAL A 181 -27.38 20.35 30.23
N LEU A 182 -27.40 19.50 31.26
CA LEU A 182 -27.72 18.07 31.14
C LEU A 182 -29.23 17.81 31.12
N ASP A 183 -29.99 18.54 31.92
CA ASP A 183 -31.47 18.50 32.01
C ASP A 183 -32.09 19.24 30.81
N GLN A 184 -32.19 18.56 29.66
CA GLN A 184 -32.77 19.13 28.44
C GLN A 184 -34.30 19.10 28.41
N ASP A 185 -34.94 18.34 29.30
CA ASP A 185 -36.40 18.19 29.35
C ASP A 185 -37.05 18.92 30.55
N ASP A 186 -36.28 19.69 31.32
CA ASP A 186 -36.72 20.44 32.52
C ASP A 186 -37.43 19.51 33.52
N SER A 187 -36.95 18.27 33.62
CA SER A 187 -37.53 17.25 34.51
C SER A 187 -37.06 17.41 35.96
N GLU A 188 -36.00 18.19 36.19
CA GLU A 188 -35.27 18.29 37.47
C GLU A 188 -34.67 16.95 37.95
N GLU A 189 -34.55 15.95 37.06
CA GLU A 189 -34.13 14.56 37.32
C GLU A 189 -33.08 13.98 36.34
#